data_AF-A0A0K2RGQ6-F1
#
_entry.id   AF-A0A0K2RGQ6-F1
#
_cell.length_a   1.000
_cell.length_b   1.000
_cell.length_c   1.000
_cell.angle_alpha   90.00
_cell.angle_beta   90.00
_cell.angle_gamma   90.00
#
_symmetry.space_group_name_H-M   'P 1'
#
loop_
_entity.id
_entity.type
_entity.pdbx_description
1 polymer ?
#
loop_
_entity_poly.entity_id
_entity_poly.type
_entity_poly.pdbx_seq_one_letter_code
_entity_poly.pdbx_strand_id
1 'polypeptide(L)'
;MFIAIYLIATLDPAASAHANEPVHQFLGVYQEMMPAWLAMTLAVVLVVISQIKINVTNAYSGSLAWTNSFTRITKSYPGRMVFVVVNLVIALVLMEANMFEFLNTILGFYANCAMAWVVTVASDIAINKYLLKISPKVPEFRRGMLYAVNPVGFISMLVSAVVSIAVFFGAFGSAVQPYSPIFAVGLALVLPPALAVLTRGKYYLRRSDDGIDLPMFDADGNPSDAKLLCHVTGLEFERPDMVRSAQDGPDGEPQFISSLALSTDKSGELVLPAQK
;
A
#
# COMPACT_ATOMS: atom_id res chain seq x y z
N MET A 1 -12.37 20.41 2.25
CA MET A 1 -13.81 20.13 2.43
C MET A 1 -14.38 20.87 3.65
N PHE A 2 -13.78 20.73 4.84
CA PHE A 2 -14.27 21.38 6.07
C PHE A 2 -14.43 22.90 6.00
N ILE A 3 -13.49 23.64 5.40
CA ILE A 3 -13.56 25.11 5.33
C ILE A 3 -14.67 25.60 4.38
N ALA A 4 -14.86 24.93 3.23
CA ALA A 4 -15.89 25.31 2.26
C ALA A 4 -17.31 25.05 2.81
N ILE A 5 -17.52 23.91 3.47
CA ILE A 5 -18.79 23.58 4.13
C ILE A 5 -19.04 24.54 5.30
N TYR A 6 -18.01 24.84 6.10
CA TYR A 6 -18.11 25.78 7.21
C TYR A 6 -18.49 27.19 6.73
N LEU A 7 -17.91 27.67 5.64
CA LEU A 7 -18.24 28.98 5.04
C LEU A 7 -19.67 29.00 4.47
N ILE A 8 -20.10 27.97 3.75
CA ILE A 8 -21.47 27.90 3.21
C ILE A 8 -22.51 27.82 4.34
N ALA A 9 -22.25 27.01 5.38
CA ALA A 9 -23.15 26.85 6.51
C ALA A 9 -23.24 28.09 7.41
N THR A 10 -22.20 28.94 7.45
CA THR A 10 -22.22 30.21 8.21
C THR A 10 -22.83 31.36 7.42
N LEU A 11 -22.84 31.30 6.08
CA LEU A 11 -23.36 32.36 5.22
C LEU A 11 -24.82 32.15 4.81
N ASP A 12 -25.30 30.90 4.70
CA ASP A 12 -26.71 30.58 4.41
C ASP A 12 -27.17 29.30 5.14
N PRO A 13 -27.95 29.42 6.24
CA PRO A 13 -28.50 28.29 6.98
C PRO A 13 -29.44 27.39 6.17
N ALA A 14 -30.09 27.91 5.11
CA ALA A 14 -30.98 27.12 4.25
C ALA A 14 -30.19 26.25 3.25
N ALA A 15 -28.98 26.68 2.87
CA ALA A 15 -28.07 25.90 2.02
C ALA A 15 -27.40 24.73 2.77
N SER A 16 -27.44 24.71 4.11
CA SER A 16 -26.82 23.66 4.93
C SER A 16 -27.41 22.26 4.68
N ALA A 17 -28.69 22.15 4.29
CA ALA A 17 -29.36 20.88 4.02
C ALA A 17 -28.82 20.17 2.75
N HIS A 18 -28.31 20.94 1.77
CA HIS A 18 -27.76 20.43 0.50
C HIS A 18 -26.25 20.68 0.36
N ALA A 19 -25.61 21.29 1.37
CA ALA A 19 -24.18 21.62 1.35
C ALA A 19 -23.27 20.38 1.25
N ASN A 20 -23.79 19.19 1.50
CA ASN A 20 -23.04 17.94 1.42
C ASN A 20 -22.98 17.37 0.00
N GLU A 21 -23.80 17.90 -0.91
CA GLU A 21 -23.91 17.42 -2.28
C GLU A 21 -22.98 18.23 -3.20
N PRO A 22 -21.94 17.62 -3.79
CA PRO A 22 -20.96 18.34 -4.60
C PRO A 22 -21.57 19.07 -5.80
N VAL A 23 -22.66 18.53 -6.37
CA VAL A 23 -23.36 19.16 -7.50
C VAL A 23 -23.87 20.54 -7.12
N HIS A 24 -24.46 20.70 -5.94
CA HIS A 24 -24.95 21.98 -5.45
C HIS A 24 -23.80 22.96 -5.12
N GLN A 25 -22.68 22.46 -4.60
CA GLN A 25 -21.47 23.27 -4.35
C GLN A 25 -20.90 23.87 -5.65
N PHE A 26 -20.80 23.06 -6.72
CA PHE A 26 -20.30 23.55 -8.02
C PHE A 26 -21.32 24.40 -8.76
N LEU A 27 -22.62 24.09 -8.63
CA LEU A 27 -23.69 24.85 -9.25
C LEU A 27 -23.74 26.30 -8.74
N GLY A 28 -23.53 26.52 -7.42
CA GLY A 28 -23.49 27.86 -6.83
C GLY A 28 -22.37 28.74 -7.39
N VAL A 29 -21.25 28.16 -7.82
CA VAL A 29 -20.14 28.89 -8.46
C VAL A 29 -20.42 29.11 -9.95
N TYR A 30 -20.96 28.12 -10.66
CA TYR A 30 -21.16 28.21 -12.10
C TYR A 30 -22.35 29.08 -12.52
N GLN A 31 -23.38 29.22 -11.67
CA GLN A 31 -24.51 30.11 -11.95
C GLN A 31 -24.14 31.59 -11.98
N GLU A 32 -23.08 31.99 -11.27
CA GLU A 32 -22.55 33.37 -11.29
C GLU A 32 -21.79 33.71 -12.58
N MET A 33 -21.38 32.69 -13.34
CA MET A 33 -20.51 32.86 -14.51
C MET A 33 -21.21 32.52 -15.83
N MET A 34 -22.29 31.73 -15.82
CA MET A 34 -22.88 31.12 -17.01
C MET A 34 -24.41 30.89 -16.88
N PRO A 35 -25.14 30.73 -17.99
CA PRO A 35 -26.57 30.39 -17.97
C PRO A 35 -26.86 29.11 -17.18
N ALA A 36 -27.98 29.08 -16.45
CA ALA A 36 -28.32 28.01 -15.51
C ALA A 36 -28.29 26.59 -16.13
N TRP A 37 -28.73 26.44 -17.38
CA TRP A 37 -28.72 25.15 -18.07
C TRP A 37 -27.30 24.62 -18.33
N LEU A 38 -26.36 25.52 -18.66
CA LEU A 38 -24.97 25.19 -18.92
C LEU A 38 -24.22 24.91 -17.61
N ALA A 39 -24.46 25.72 -16.58
CA ALA A 39 -23.92 25.53 -15.23
C ALA A 39 -24.30 24.16 -14.65
N MET A 40 -25.58 23.77 -14.75
CA MET A 40 -26.07 22.47 -14.30
C MET A 40 -25.41 21.32 -15.05
N THR A 41 -25.34 21.42 -16.38
CA THR A 41 -24.74 20.38 -17.23
C THR A 41 -23.27 20.17 -16.87
N LEU A 42 -22.49 21.25 -16.73
CA LEU A 42 -21.07 21.17 -16.40
C LEU A 42 -20.83 20.66 -14.97
N ALA A 43 -21.64 21.07 -13.99
CA ALA A 43 -21.56 20.58 -12.62
C ALA A 43 -21.80 19.07 -12.55
N VAL A 44 -22.86 18.57 -13.20
CA VAL A 44 -23.18 17.13 -13.23
C VAL A 44 -22.07 16.34 -13.93
N VAL A 45 -21.60 16.80 -15.10
CA VAL A 45 -20.51 16.14 -15.84
C VAL A 45 -19.23 16.07 -14.99
N LEU A 46 -18.85 17.17 -14.35
CA LEU A 46 -17.67 17.22 -13.49
C LEU A 46 -17.78 16.26 -12.31
N VAL A 47 -18.93 16.25 -11.64
CA VAL A 47 -19.16 15.38 -10.48
C VAL A 47 -19.15 13.91 -10.91
N VAL A 48 -19.84 13.54 -12.00
CA VAL A 48 -19.86 12.17 -12.52
C VAL A 48 -18.45 11.70 -12.87
N ILE A 49 -17.66 12.51 -13.60
CA ILE A 49 -16.27 12.17 -13.94
C ILE A 49 -15.42 11.99 -12.68
N SER A 50 -15.58 12.89 -11.70
CA SER A 50 -14.82 12.84 -10.45
C SER A 50 -15.16 11.59 -9.63
N GLN A 51 -16.45 11.26 -9.52
CA GLN A 51 -16.94 10.07 -8.82
C GLN A 51 -16.45 8.78 -9.50
N ILE A 52 -16.53 8.71 -10.83
CA ILE A 52 -15.99 7.57 -11.60
C ILE A 52 -14.50 7.41 -11.32
N LYS A 53 -13.72 8.49 -11.42
CA LYS A 53 -12.27 8.43 -11.19
C LYS A 53 -11.93 7.93 -9.79
N ILE A 54 -12.62 8.43 -8.76
CA ILE A 54 -12.41 8.02 -7.37
C ILE A 54 -12.77 6.55 -7.18
N ASN A 55 -13.95 6.13 -7.65
CA ASN A 55 -14.43 4.76 -7.48
C ASN A 55 -13.57 3.74 -8.24
N VAL A 56 -13.17 4.06 -9.47
CA VAL A 56 -12.25 3.21 -10.27
C VAL A 56 -10.89 3.10 -9.57
N THR A 57 -10.36 4.19 -9.03
CA THR A 57 -9.07 4.18 -8.32
C THR A 57 -9.15 3.33 -7.04
N ASN A 58 -10.25 3.43 -6.28
CA ASN A 58 -10.47 2.62 -5.08
C ASN A 58 -10.64 1.13 -5.42
N ALA A 59 -11.39 0.81 -6.47
CA ALA A 59 -11.56 -0.58 -6.93
C ALA A 59 -10.25 -1.17 -7.44
N TYR A 60 -9.47 -0.39 -8.20
CA TYR A 60 -8.16 -0.79 -8.71
C TYR A 60 -7.19 -1.09 -7.56
N SER A 61 -7.03 -0.16 -6.61
CA SER A 61 -6.14 -0.31 -5.45
C SER A 61 -6.56 -1.45 -4.53
N GLY A 62 -7.87 -1.56 -4.24
CA GLY A 62 -8.42 -2.65 -3.44
C GLY A 62 -8.19 -4.02 -4.08
N SER A 63 -8.44 -4.15 -5.39
CA SER A 63 -8.21 -5.42 -6.10
C SER A 63 -6.74 -5.87 -6.04
N LEU A 64 -5.78 -4.95 -6.16
CA LEU A 64 -4.35 -5.26 -6.04
C LEU A 64 -3.98 -5.66 -4.61
N ALA A 65 -4.46 -4.92 -3.62
CA ALA A 65 -4.21 -5.24 -2.21
C ALA A 65 -4.73 -6.64 -1.85
N TRP A 66 -5.94 -6.98 -2.28
CA TRP A 66 -6.52 -8.31 -2.09
C TRP A 66 -5.75 -9.39 -2.84
N THR A 67 -5.42 -9.15 -4.12
CA THR A 67 -4.65 -10.11 -4.93
C THR A 67 -3.29 -10.40 -4.30
N ASN A 68 -2.58 -9.37 -3.86
CA ASN A 68 -1.27 -9.51 -3.23
C ASN A 68 -1.36 -10.25 -1.89
N SER A 69 -2.34 -9.91 -1.06
CA SER A 69 -2.54 -10.54 0.25
C SER A 69 -2.93 -12.02 0.11
N PHE A 70 -3.88 -12.31 -0.77
CA PHE A 70 -4.34 -13.67 -1.03
C PHE A 70 -3.22 -14.54 -1.61
N THR A 71 -2.48 -14.03 -2.60
CA THR A 71 -1.34 -14.77 -3.20
C THR A 71 -0.23 -14.98 -2.17
N ARG A 72 -0.06 -14.07 -1.21
CA ARG A 72 0.94 -14.23 -0.14
C ARG A 72 0.58 -15.35 0.84
N ILE A 73 -0.70 -15.45 1.19
CA ILE A 73 -1.21 -16.43 2.16
C ILE A 73 -1.39 -17.80 1.51
N THR A 74 -2.03 -17.86 0.34
CA THR A 74 -2.46 -19.13 -0.28
C THR A 74 -1.48 -19.65 -1.32
N LYS A 75 -0.51 -18.84 -1.76
CA LYS A 75 0.41 -19.15 -2.86
C LYS A 75 -0.33 -19.52 -4.15
N SER A 76 -1.53 -18.99 -4.34
CA SER A 76 -2.36 -19.23 -5.53
C SER A 76 -2.87 -17.91 -6.09
N TYR A 77 -2.89 -17.81 -7.42
CA TYR A 77 -3.27 -16.62 -8.16
C TYR A 77 -4.54 -16.91 -8.99
N PRO A 78 -5.75 -16.66 -8.45
CA PRO A 78 -7.00 -16.95 -9.14
C PRO A 78 -7.37 -15.91 -10.22
N GLY A 79 -6.54 -14.88 -10.41
CA GLY A 79 -6.76 -13.80 -11.36
C GLY A 79 -7.36 -12.54 -10.71
N ARG A 80 -6.94 -11.38 -11.22
CA ARG A 80 -7.29 -10.07 -10.66
C ARG A 80 -8.80 -9.78 -10.69
N MET A 81 -9.50 -10.25 -11.72
CA MET A 81 -10.95 -10.01 -11.90
C MET A 81 -11.77 -10.49 -10.71
N VAL A 82 -11.40 -11.64 -10.12
CA VAL A 82 -12.08 -12.18 -8.93
C VAL A 82 -12.03 -11.17 -7.79
N PHE A 83 -10.86 -10.58 -7.53
CA PHE A 83 -10.68 -9.61 -6.45
C PHE A 83 -11.31 -8.24 -6.76
N VAL A 84 -11.43 -7.86 -8.03
CA VAL A 84 -12.21 -6.67 -8.41
C VAL A 84 -13.68 -6.87 -8.04
N VAL A 85 -14.25 -8.02 -8.41
CA VAL A 85 -15.66 -8.33 -8.11
C VAL A 85 -15.89 -8.42 -6.60
N VAL A 86 -15.03 -9.13 -5.86
CA VAL A 86 -15.13 -9.24 -4.39
C VAL A 86 -15.07 -7.86 -3.74
N ASN A 87 -14.11 -7.02 -4.12
CA ASN A 87 -13.96 -5.67 -3.57
C ASN A 87 -15.18 -4.80 -3.87
N LEU A 88 -15.72 -4.87 -5.09
CA LEU A 88 -16.91 -4.12 -5.49
C LEU A 88 -18.17 -4.58 -4.74
N VAL A 89 -18.35 -5.89 -4.56
CA VAL A 89 -19.47 -6.45 -3.78
C VAL A 89 -19.40 -5.97 -2.33
N ILE A 90 -18.22 -6.01 -1.70
CA ILE A 90 -18.05 -5.48 -0.33
C ILE A 90 -18.38 -3.99 -0.29
N ALA A 91 -17.89 -3.20 -1.25
CA ALA A 91 -18.17 -1.78 -1.32
C ALA A 91 -19.67 -1.47 -1.48
N LEU A 92 -20.38 -2.24 -2.31
CA LEU A 92 -21.83 -2.11 -2.48
C LEU A 92 -22.59 -2.47 -1.21
N VAL A 93 -22.24 -3.58 -0.56
CA VAL A 93 -22.87 -3.99 0.71
C VAL A 93 -22.66 -2.92 1.78
N LEU A 94 -21.46 -2.36 1.90
CA LEU A 94 -21.18 -1.28 2.86
C LEU A 94 -21.99 -0.02 2.53
N MET A 95 -22.18 0.31 1.25
CA MET A 95 -22.99 1.45 0.82
C MET A 95 -24.47 1.27 1.19
N GLU A 96 -25.03 0.08 0.97
CA GLU A 96 -26.41 -0.26 1.33
C GLU A 96 -26.63 -0.35 2.85
N ALA A 97 -25.60 -0.71 3.61
CA ALA A 97 -25.66 -0.87 5.07
C ALA A 97 -25.57 0.46 5.86
N ASN A 98 -25.82 1.61 5.24
CA ASN A 98 -25.77 2.94 5.84
C ASN A 98 -24.43 3.26 6.56
N MET A 99 -23.35 3.24 5.77
CA MET A 99 -21.96 3.43 6.22
C MET A 99 -21.70 4.68 7.10
N PHE A 100 -22.55 5.72 7.06
CA PHE A 100 -22.32 6.99 7.75
C PHE A 100 -22.22 6.86 9.28
N GLU A 101 -23.06 6.03 9.90
CA GLU A 101 -23.07 5.85 11.35
C GLU A 101 -21.84 5.04 11.81
N PHE A 102 -21.42 4.07 11.01
CA PHE A 102 -20.23 3.26 11.22
C PHE A 102 -18.93 4.07 11.05
N LEU A 103 -18.90 4.99 10.08
CA LEU A 103 -17.71 5.80 9.79
C LEU A 103 -17.33 6.70 10.95
N ASN A 104 -18.26 7.38 11.60
CA ASN A 104 -17.92 8.29 12.71
C ASN A 104 -17.18 7.58 13.85
N THR A 105 -17.53 6.32 14.13
CA THR A 105 -16.90 5.52 15.19
C THR A 105 -15.54 4.96 14.76
N ILE A 106 -15.39 4.58 13.48
CA ILE A 106 -14.17 3.91 12.99
C ILE A 106 -13.15 4.88 12.41
N LEU A 107 -13.53 6.10 12.04
CA LEU A 107 -12.60 7.06 11.43
C LEU A 107 -11.44 7.39 12.37
N GLY A 108 -11.72 7.58 13.67
CA GLY A 108 -10.69 7.84 14.67
C GLY A 108 -9.73 6.66 14.84
N PHE A 109 -10.27 5.44 14.93
CA PHE A 109 -9.48 4.22 15.00
C PHE A 109 -8.61 4.02 13.74
N TYR A 110 -9.23 4.11 12.56
CA TYR A 110 -8.58 3.95 11.27
C TYR A 110 -7.51 5.01 11.03
N ALA A 111 -7.78 6.27 11.38
CA ALA A 111 -6.81 7.36 11.23
C ALA A 111 -5.54 7.11 12.04
N ASN A 112 -5.65 6.64 13.29
CA ASN A 112 -4.48 6.30 14.11
C ASN A 112 -3.65 5.17 13.48
N CYS A 113 -4.29 4.11 12.98
CA CYS A 113 -3.61 3.03 12.24
C CYS A 113 -2.95 3.53 10.95
N ALA A 114 -3.65 4.33 10.16
CA ALA A 114 -3.16 4.86 8.90
C ALA A 114 -1.94 5.78 9.11
N MET A 115 -1.98 6.64 10.13
CA MET A 115 -0.84 7.48 10.50
C MET A 115 0.36 6.65 10.95
N ALA A 116 0.16 5.67 11.84
CA ALA A 116 1.22 4.77 12.28
C ALA A 116 1.90 4.07 11.09
N TRP A 117 1.11 3.60 10.13
CA TRP A 117 1.62 2.96 8.92
C TRP A 117 2.38 3.92 8.00
N VAL A 118 1.77 5.04 7.60
CA VAL A 118 2.40 6.00 6.67
C VAL A 118 3.69 6.55 7.26
N VAL A 119 3.69 6.94 8.53
CA VAL A 119 4.88 7.51 9.19
C VAL A 119 5.96 6.45 9.36
N THR A 120 5.60 5.19 9.66
CA THR A 120 6.58 4.10 9.76
C THR A 120 7.31 3.91 8.43
N VAL A 121 6.55 3.86 7.32
CA VAL A 121 7.12 3.74 5.97
C VAL A 121 7.96 4.96 5.61
N ALA A 122 7.45 6.17 5.87
CA ALA A 122 8.16 7.41 5.59
C ALA A 122 9.48 7.50 6.38
N SER A 123 9.47 7.08 7.64
CA SER A 123 10.65 7.10 8.51
C SER A 123 11.68 6.07 8.08
N ASP A 124 11.26 4.87 7.68
CA ASP A 124 12.17 3.86 7.13
C ASP A 124 12.85 4.36 5.83
N ILE A 125 12.08 4.99 4.94
CA ILE A 125 12.64 5.56 3.70
C ILE A 125 13.57 6.74 4.01
N ALA A 126 13.11 7.76 4.73
CA ALA A 126 13.90 8.97 4.96
C ALA A 126 15.14 8.70 5.83
N ILE A 127 15.00 7.90 6.89
CA ILE A 127 16.06 7.70 7.89
C ILE A 127 16.85 6.44 7.58
N ASN A 128 16.24 5.26 7.53
CA ASN A 128 16.99 4.00 7.41
C ASN A 128 17.66 3.83 6.05
N LYS A 129 16.99 4.26 4.98
CA LYS A 129 17.49 4.16 3.61
C LYS A 129 18.41 5.31 3.22
N TYR A 130 18.01 6.57 3.44
CA TYR A 130 18.81 7.71 2.98
C TYR A 130 19.81 8.23 4.02
N LEU A 131 19.43 8.38 5.29
CA LEU A 131 20.32 8.95 6.31
C LEU A 131 21.32 7.92 6.86
N LEU A 132 20.83 6.78 7.34
CA LEU A 132 21.64 5.73 7.98
C LEU A 132 22.29 4.77 6.97
N LYS A 133 21.79 4.73 5.72
CA LYS A 133 22.27 3.86 4.63
C LYS A 133 22.28 2.36 5.00
N ILE A 134 21.40 1.95 5.90
CA ILE A 134 21.24 0.55 6.35
C ILE A 134 20.35 -0.22 5.37
N SER A 135 19.33 0.45 4.82
CA SER A 135 18.40 -0.15 3.86
C SER A 135 18.90 0.04 2.41
N PRO A 136 18.76 -0.97 1.54
CA PRO A 136 19.23 -0.90 0.15
C PRO A 136 18.55 0.22 -0.63
N LYS A 137 19.35 0.92 -1.46
CA LYS A 137 18.87 2.06 -2.26
C LYS A 137 17.91 1.63 -3.38
N VAL A 138 18.21 0.51 -4.03
CA VAL A 138 17.35 -0.08 -5.06
C VAL A 138 16.28 -0.93 -4.34
N PRO A 139 14.98 -0.63 -4.52
CA PRO A 139 13.92 -1.46 -3.98
C PRO A 139 13.97 -2.85 -4.61
N GLU A 140 14.14 -3.87 -3.77
CA GLU A 140 14.02 -5.26 -4.19
C GLU A 140 12.55 -5.69 -4.06
N PHE A 141 12.02 -6.36 -5.08
CA PHE A 141 10.63 -6.84 -5.11
C PHE A 141 10.54 -8.37 -5.25
N ARG A 142 11.64 -9.03 -5.60
CA ARG A 142 11.67 -10.47 -5.82
C ARG A 142 11.58 -11.22 -4.50
N ARG A 143 10.58 -12.09 -4.38
CA ARG A 143 10.23 -12.75 -3.11
C ARG A 143 11.36 -13.61 -2.54
N GLY A 144 12.19 -14.23 -3.39
CA GLY A 144 13.32 -15.06 -2.95
C GLY A 144 14.42 -14.28 -2.23
N MET A 145 14.52 -12.98 -2.52
CA MET A 145 15.54 -12.07 -2.01
C MET A 145 15.11 -11.35 -0.73
N LEU A 146 13.83 -11.44 -0.34
CA LEU A 146 13.26 -10.76 0.81
C LEU A 146 12.84 -11.73 1.90
N TYR A 147 12.86 -11.27 3.15
CA TYR A 147 12.21 -12.00 4.24
C TYR A 147 10.69 -11.89 4.13
N ALA A 148 10.00 -12.94 4.58
CA ALA A 148 8.54 -12.95 4.61
C ALA A 148 7.96 -11.85 5.52
N VAL A 149 8.66 -11.45 6.58
CA VAL A 149 8.29 -10.33 7.44
C VAL A 149 9.56 -9.57 7.80
N ASN A 150 9.55 -8.25 7.60
CA ASN A 150 10.59 -7.39 8.14
C ASN A 150 10.15 -6.90 9.54
N PRO A 151 10.79 -7.36 10.63
CA PRO A 151 10.44 -6.97 11.98
C PRO A 151 10.60 -5.45 12.21
N VAL A 152 11.53 -4.78 11.51
CA VAL A 152 11.78 -3.34 11.68
C VAL A 152 10.50 -2.55 11.37
N GLY A 153 9.95 -2.71 10.17
CA GLY A 153 8.72 -2.00 9.78
C GLY A 153 7.48 -2.54 10.48
N PHE A 154 7.33 -3.87 10.54
CA PHE A 154 6.11 -4.48 11.06
C PHE A 154 5.90 -4.24 12.55
N ILE A 155 6.94 -4.44 13.37
CA ILE A 155 6.85 -4.22 14.83
C ILE A 155 6.69 -2.74 15.12
N SER A 156 7.41 -1.85 14.41
CA SER A 156 7.26 -0.40 14.60
C SER A 156 5.83 0.07 14.34
N MET A 157 5.24 -0.36 13.22
CA MET A 157 3.85 -0.03 12.88
C MET A 157 2.88 -0.59 13.90
N LEU A 158 3.03 -1.86 14.29
CA LEU A 158 2.13 -2.53 15.21
C LEU A 158 2.17 -1.88 16.60
N VAL A 159 3.36 -1.63 17.15
CA VAL A 159 3.53 -0.99 18.46
C VAL A 159 3.00 0.44 18.42
N SER A 160 3.32 1.22 17.38
CA SER A 160 2.81 2.58 17.20
C SER A 160 1.27 2.61 17.15
N ALA A 161 0.66 1.74 16.33
CA ALA A 161 -0.79 1.65 16.20
C ALA A 161 -1.46 1.22 17.52
N VAL A 162 -0.96 0.17 18.17
CA VAL A 162 -1.53 -0.34 19.43
C VAL A 162 -1.45 0.71 20.53
N VAL A 163 -0.31 1.39 20.70
CA VAL A 163 -0.17 2.43 21.73
C VAL A 163 -1.06 3.63 21.42
N SER A 164 -1.08 4.07 20.16
CA SER A 164 -1.94 5.18 19.75
C SER A 164 -3.42 4.87 19.97
N ILE A 165 -3.88 3.66 19.63
CA ILE A 165 -5.26 3.21 19.87
C ILE A 165 -5.55 3.13 21.38
N ALA A 166 -4.62 2.61 22.19
CA ALA A 166 -4.80 2.56 23.64
C ALA A 166 -4.96 3.97 24.24
N VAL A 167 -4.18 4.95 23.75
CA VAL A 167 -4.35 6.37 24.12
C VAL A 167 -5.70 6.90 23.66
N PHE A 168 -6.12 6.59 22.43
CA PHE A 168 -7.41 7.02 21.87
C PHE A 168 -8.62 6.55 22.69
N PHE A 169 -8.57 5.32 23.25
CA PHE A 169 -9.60 4.80 24.14
C PHE A 169 -9.45 5.25 25.61
N GLY A 170 -8.47 6.09 25.93
CA GLY A 170 -8.32 6.68 27.25
C GLY A 170 -7.58 5.80 28.28
N ALA A 171 -6.84 4.77 27.84
CA ALA A 171 -6.07 3.91 28.75
C ALA A 171 -5.04 4.68 29.61
N PHE A 172 -4.63 5.86 29.14
CA PHE A 172 -3.66 6.76 29.80
C PHE A 172 -4.33 8.00 30.43
N GLY A 173 -5.66 8.00 30.56
CA GLY A 173 -6.44 9.10 31.13
C GLY A 173 -6.92 10.14 30.11
N SER A 174 -7.92 10.93 30.51
CA SER A 174 -8.59 11.92 29.64
C SER A 174 -7.70 13.09 29.22
N ALA A 175 -6.67 13.41 30.02
CA ALA A 175 -5.71 14.46 29.68
C ALA A 175 -4.83 14.09 28.47
N VAL A 176 -4.54 12.80 28.27
CA VAL A 176 -3.63 12.31 27.23
C VAL A 176 -4.38 11.86 25.98
N GLN A 177 -5.65 11.47 26.13
CA GLN A 177 -6.50 10.92 25.08
C GLN A 177 -6.53 11.74 23.77
N PRO A 178 -6.65 13.09 23.78
CA PRO A 178 -6.66 13.88 22.55
C PRO A 178 -5.34 13.86 21.78
N TYR A 179 -4.24 13.47 22.45
CA TYR A 179 -2.90 13.42 21.88
C TYR A 179 -2.57 12.07 21.24
N SER A 180 -3.54 11.15 21.10
CA SER A 180 -3.34 9.84 20.44
C SER A 180 -2.60 9.90 19.08
N PRO A 181 -2.84 10.90 18.21
CA PRO A 181 -2.12 11.03 16.95
C PRO A 181 -0.62 11.30 17.16
N ILE A 182 -0.26 12.06 18.20
CA ILE A 182 1.13 12.39 18.51
C ILE A 182 1.90 11.13 18.90
N PHE A 183 1.29 10.23 19.67
CA PHE A 183 1.90 8.94 19.99
C PHE A 183 2.07 8.05 18.75
N ALA A 184 1.08 8.03 17.85
CA ALA A 184 1.19 7.29 16.58
C ALA A 184 2.40 7.76 15.78
N VAL A 185 2.47 9.07 15.51
CA VAL A 185 3.54 9.68 14.72
C VAL A 185 4.89 9.57 15.42
N GLY A 186 4.96 9.89 16.72
CA GLY A 186 6.20 9.89 17.48
C GLY A 186 6.84 8.50 17.55
N LEU A 187 6.06 7.47 17.87
CA LEU A 187 6.56 6.09 17.90
C LEU A 187 6.93 5.59 16.51
N ALA A 188 6.11 5.90 15.49
CA ALA A 188 6.40 5.51 14.12
C ALA A 188 7.64 6.21 13.53
N LEU A 189 8.05 7.35 14.10
CA LEU A 189 9.27 8.07 13.71
C LEU A 189 10.52 7.48 14.37
N VAL A 190 10.42 7.04 15.62
CA VAL A 190 11.56 6.61 16.44
C VAL A 190 11.83 5.11 16.34
N LEU A 191 10.78 4.28 16.30
CA LEU A 191 10.93 2.82 16.32
C LEU A 191 11.62 2.26 15.07
N PRO A 192 11.32 2.71 13.82
CA PRO A 192 11.98 2.13 12.65
C PRO A 192 13.50 2.38 12.65
N PRO A 193 14.01 3.59 12.94
CA PRO A 193 15.44 3.81 13.11
C PRO A 193 16.07 2.99 14.24
N ALA A 194 15.43 2.96 15.41
CA ALA A 194 15.94 2.23 16.56
C ALA A 194 16.06 0.72 16.26
N LEU A 195 15.02 0.13 15.67
CA LEU A 195 15.01 -1.29 15.31
C LEU A 195 15.94 -1.60 14.13
N ALA A 196 16.08 -0.71 13.15
CA ALA A 196 17.03 -0.90 12.05
C ALA A 196 18.48 -0.94 12.55
N VAL A 197 18.84 -0.04 13.48
CA VAL A 197 20.17 -0.01 14.11
C VAL A 197 20.37 -1.26 14.98
N LEU A 198 19.39 -1.63 15.81
CA LEU A 198 19.46 -2.81 16.67
C LEU A 198 19.63 -4.11 15.86
N THR A 199 18.90 -4.22 14.75
CA THR A 199 18.97 -5.39 13.85
C THR A 199 20.12 -5.32 12.86
N ARG A 200 20.88 -4.21 12.83
CA ARG A 200 21.98 -3.93 11.88
C ARG A 200 21.58 -4.17 10.42
N GLY A 201 20.32 -3.90 10.08
CA GLY A 201 19.78 -4.09 8.73
C GLY A 201 19.61 -5.54 8.26
N LYS A 202 19.80 -6.54 9.13
CA LYS A 202 19.79 -7.97 8.78
C LYS A 202 18.51 -8.43 8.07
N TYR A 203 17.40 -7.76 8.28
CA TYR A 203 16.09 -8.17 7.77
C TYR A 203 15.62 -7.42 6.51
N TYR A 204 16.44 -6.52 5.93
CA TYR A 204 16.09 -5.86 4.67
C TYR A 204 16.26 -6.77 3.46
N LEU A 205 17.33 -7.57 3.43
CA LEU A 205 17.63 -8.51 2.36
C LEU A 205 17.95 -9.88 2.95
N ARG A 206 17.34 -10.92 2.38
CA ARG A 206 17.60 -12.31 2.73
C ARG A 206 18.89 -12.82 2.08
N ARG A 207 19.29 -12.22 0.96
CA ARG A 207 20.49 -12.51 0.19
C ARG A 207 20.99 -11.23 -0.47
N SER A 208 22.31 -11.09 -0.62
CA SER A 208 22.91 -10.00 -1.41
C SER A 208 23.05 -10.33 -2.89
N ASP A 209 22.93 -11.62 -3.23
CA ASP A 209 23.13 -12.14 -4.59
C ASP A 209 22.00 -13.14 -4.94
N ASP A 210 21.47 -12.99 -6.15
CA ASP A 210 20.39 -13.79 -6.72
C ASP A 210 20.90 -15.05 -7.45
N GLY A 211 22.23 -15.24 -7.49
CA GLY A 211 22.89 -16.45 -7.98
C GLY A 211 22.94 -16.56 -9.51
N ILE A 212 22.66 -15.47 -10.23
CA ILE A 212 22.75 -15.43 -11.68
C ILE A 212 23.92 -14.52 -12.06
N ASP A 213 24.93 -15.10 -12.73
CA ASP A 213 26.11 -14.39 -13.23
C ASP A 213 25.81 -13.59 -14.52
N LEU A 214 24.79 -12.76 -14.45
CA LEU A 214 24.41 -11.80 -15.49
C LEU A 214 24.12 -10.46 -14.82
N PRO A 215 24.60 -9.35 -15.38
CA PRO A 215 24.38 -8.03 -14.79
C PRO A 215 22.89 -7.68 -14.80
N MET A 216 22.43 -7.07 -13.71
CA MET A 216 21.04 -6.63 -13.57
C MET A 216 20.73 -5.39 -14.42
N PHE A 217 21.74 -4.57 -14.68
CA PHE A 217 21.63 -3.35 -15.46
C PHE A 217 22.57 -3.40 -16.67
N ASP A 218 22.16 -2.78 -17.77
CA ASP A 218 23.01 -2.57 -18.93
C ASP A 218 24.08 -1.49 -18.69
N ALA A 219 24.88 -1.17 -19.71
CA ALA A 219 25.92 -0.16 -19.63
C ALA A 219 25.40 1.26 -19.37
N ASP A 220 24.15 1.53 -19.71
CA ASP A 220 23.47 2.83 -19.55
C ASP A 220 22.71 2.93 -18.21
N GLY A 221 22.68 1.84 -17.43
CA GLY A 221 21.99 1.75 -16.14
C GLY A 221 20.51 1.39 -16.25
N ASN A 222 20.02 0.99 -17.42
CA ASN A 222 18.66 0.46 -17.59
C ASN A 222 18.59 -1.01 -17.18
N PRO A 223 17.41 -1.54 -16.82
CA PRO A 223 17.25 -2.97 -16.55
C PRO A 223 17.66 -3.79 -17.77
N SER A 224 18.45 -4.86 -17.55
CA SER A 224 18.95 -5.71 -18.64
C SER A 224 17.79 -6.40 -19.40
N ASP A 225 17.87 -6.37 -20.73
CA ASP A 225 16.93 -7.02 -21.65
C ASP A 225 17.22 -8.52 -21.87
N ALA A 226 18.25 -9.05 -21.21
CA ALA A 226 18.61 -10.46 -21.28
C ALA A 226 17.43 -11.32 -20.81
N LYS A 227 17.05 -12.31 -21.62
CA LYS A 227 15.93 -13.20 -21.32
C LYS A 227 16.42 -14.54 -20.81
N LEU A 228 15.77 -15.03 -19.76
CA LEU A 228 16.03 -16.33 -19.16
C LEU A 228 14.74 -17.15 -19.15
N LEU A 229 14.87 -18.45 -19.43
CA LEU A 229 13.76 -19.39 -19.39
C LEU A 229 13.45 -19.78 -17.94
N CYS A 230 12.20 -19.59 -17.51
CA CYS A 230 11.74 -20.13 -16.24
C CYS A 230 11.43 -21.62 -16.39
N HIS A 231 12.16 -22.48 -15.67
CA HIS A 231 12.01 -23.94 -15.76
C HIS A 231 10.63 -24.45 -15.28
N VAL A 232 9.92 -23.69 -14.44
CA VAL A 232 8.59 -24.07 -13.93
C VAL A 232 7.48 -23.75 -14.93
N THR A 233 7.51 -22.56 -15.53
CA THR A 233 6.43 -22.09 -16.41
C THR A 233 6.72 -22.30 -17.87
N GLY A 234 7.98 -22.56 -18.25
CA GLY A 234 8.43 -22.64 -19.65
C GLY A 234 8.37 -21.32 -20.40
N LEU A 235 8.28 -20.19 -19.69
CA LEU A 235 8.20 -18.85 -20.27
C LEU A 235 9.51 -18.11 -20.07
N GLU A 236 9.85 -17.26 -21.03
CA GLU A 236 11.00 -16.37 -20.94
C GLU A 236 10.63 -15.08 -20.21
N PHE A 237 11.51 -14.65 -19.30
CA PHE A 237 11.39 -13.39 -18.58
C PHE A 237 12.72 -12.63 -18.63
N GLU A 238 12.64 -11.31 -18.47
CA GLU A 238 13.82 -10.45 -18.41
C GLU A 238 14.63 -10.70 -17.13
N ARG A 239 15.95 -10.50 -17.21
CA ARG A 239 16.91 -10.73 -16.13
C ARG A 239 16.52 -10.09 -14.78
N PRO A 240 15.95 -8.88 -14.71
CA PRO A 240 15.52 -8.26 -13.46
C PRO A 240 14.42 -9.02 -12.73
N ASP A 241 13.60 -9.82 -13.43
CA ASP A 241 12.50 -10.59 -12.85
C ASP A 241 12.91 -12.01 -12.42
N MET A 242 14.16 -12.39 -12.67
CA MET A 242 14.65 -13.75 -12.54
C MET A 242 15.57 -13.91 -11.32
N VAL A 243 15.57 -15.13 -10.77
CA VAL A 243 16.44 -15.59 -9.66
C VAL A 243 16.90 -17.01 -9.97
N ARG A 244 18.08 -17.42 -9.50
CA ARG A 244 18.51 -18.82 -9.60
C ARG A 244 17.62 -19.70 -8.72
N SER A 245 17.19 -20.84 -9.26
CA SER A 245 16.48 -21.87 -8.52
C SER A 245 17.42 -22.55 -7.52
N ALA A 246 16.90 -23.02 -6.39
CA ALA A 246 17.68 -23.88 -5.50
C ALA A 246 17.88 -25.30 -6.06
N GLN A 247 17.04 -25.71 -7.03
CA GLN A 247 17.17 -26.96 -7.75
C GLN A 247 18.00 -26.75 -9.03
N ASP A 248 18.95 -27.63 -9.25
CA ASP A 248 19.68 -27.73 -10.52
C ASP A 248 18.96 -28.70 -11.46
N GLY A 249 19.26 -28.62 -12.74
CA GLY A 249 18.68 -29.49 -13.74
C GLY A 249 19.23 -30.92 -13.70
N PRO A 250 18.69 -31.81 -14.54
CA PRO A 250 19.07 -33.23 -14.56
C PRO A 250 20.57 -33.45 -14.80
N ASP A 251 21.23 -32.55 -15.53
CA ASP A 251 22.65 -32.63 -15.89
C ASP A 251 23.53 -31.73 -14.99
N GLY A 252 22.96 -31.17 -13.91
CA GLY A 252 23.65 -30.29 -12.96
C GLY A 252 23.75 -28.82 -13.42
N GLU A 253 23.05 -28.45 -14.49
CA GLU A 253 22.99 -27.09 -14.98
C GLU A 253 22.14 -26.18 -14.08
N PRO A 254 22.54 -24.91 -13.87
CA PRO A 254 21.79 -23.99 -13.03
C PRO A 254 20.45 -23.67 -13.68
N GLN A 255 19.36 -23.85 -12.94
CA GLN A 255 18.02 -23.47 -13.40
C GLN A 255 17.63 -22.09 -12.88
N PHE A 256 16.77 -21.41 -13.65
CA PHE A 256 16.26 -20.09 -13.30
C PHE A 256 14.75 -20.12 -13.09
N ILE A 257 14.28 -19.26 -12.20
CA ILE A 257 12.87 -19.14 -11.85
C ILE A 257 12.46 -17.68 -11.80
N SER A 258 11.29 -17.38 -12.36
CA SER A 258 10.73 -16.04 -12.30
C SER A 258 10.21 -15.71 -10.91
N SER A 259 10.26 -14.43 -10.56
CA SER A 259 9.70 -13.90 -9.31
C SER A 259 8.23 -14.29 -9.14
N LEU A 260 7.46 -14.33 -10.25
CA LEU A 260 6.07 -14.74 -10.27
C LEU A 260 5.89 -16.23 -9.95
N ALA A 261 6.67 -17.12 -10.58
CA ALA A 261 6.59 -18.56 -10.31
C ALA A 261 6.99 -18.87 -8.87
N LEU A 262 8.05 -18.22 -8.38
CA LEU A 262 8.49 -18.31 -6.99
C LEU A 262 7.43 -17.78 -6.01
N SER A 263 6.59 -16.84 -6.46
CA SER A 263 5.51 -16.27 -5.67
C SER A 263 4.41 -17.28 -5.33
N THR A 264 4.21 -18.26 -6.22
CA THR A 264 3.22 -19.32 -6.14
C THR A 264 3.80 -20.67 -5.75
N ASP A 265 5.11 -20.74 -5.49
CA ASP A 265 5.74 -21.96 -4.99
C ASP A 265 5.20 -22.31 -3.60
N LYS A 266 4.59 -23.50 -3.50
CA LYS A 266 4.05 -24.08 -2.27
C LYS A 266 5.04 -25.00 -1.58
N SER A 267 6.00 -25.56 -2.32
CA SER A 267 7.01 -26.48 -1.78
C SER A 267 8.07 -25.74 -0.98
N GLY A 268 8.43 -24.52 -1.41
CA GLY A 268 9.56 -23.78 -0.86
C GLY A 268 10.92 -24.34 -1.27
N GLU A 269 10.95 -25.41 -2.07
CA GLU A 269 12.16 -26.11 -2.50
C GLU A 269 12.90 -25.36 -3.61
N LEU A 270 12.23 -24.45 -4.31
CA LEU A 270 12.80 -23.68 -5.43
C LEU A 270 13.50 -22.40 -4.93
N VAL A 271 13.24 -21.98 -3.70
CA VAL A 271 13.78 -20.76 -3.10
C VAL A 271 15.18 -21.02 -2.56
N LEU A 272 16.19 -20.30 -3.06
CA LEU A 272 17.55 -20.36 -2.51
C LEU A 272 17.57 -20.13 -1.00
N PRO A 273 18.43 -20.81 -0.22
CA PRO A 273 18.51 -20.61 1.23
C PRO A 273 18.92 -19.16 1.58
N ALA A 274 18.60 -18.71 2.79
CA ALA A 274 19.05 -17.40 3.26
C ALA A 274 20.58 -17.39 3.38
N GLN A 275 21.20 -16.26 3.04
CA GLN A 275 22.63 -16.07 3.24
C GLN A 275 22.89 -15.84 4.74
N LYS A 276 23.85 -16.56 5.32
CA LYS A 276 24.19 -16.47 6.74
C LYS A 276 25.06 -15.26 7.04
#